data_AF-X1HWE8-F1
#
_entry.id   AF-X1HWE8-F1
#
_cell.length_a   1.000
_cell.length_b   1.000
_cell.length_c   1.000
_cell.angle_alpha   90.00
_cell.angle_beta   90.00
_cell.angle_gamma   90.00
#
_symmetry.space_group_name_H-M   'P 1'
#
loop_
_entity.id
_entity.type
_entity.pdbx_description
1 polymer ?
#
loop_
_entity_poly.entity_id
_entity_poly.type
_entity_poly.pdbx_seq_one_letter_code
_entity_poly.pdbx_strand_id
1 'polypeptide(L)'
;LGFPTFVHEQNVIPGITNKFLSRITRKTFLSFNQSKEYFSNKAKLIFTGNPIRFKNIKQGIDREYNKFNLDSSKKTILVLGGSKGAASINRAVLGGIDLIKEVIKNNWQVLLISGQDDYDNIKIPKGIAATIRA
;
A
#
# COMPACT_ATOMS: atom_id res chain seq x y z
N LEU A 1 -32.75 -1.01 16.15
CA LEU A 1 -33.26 -1.93 15.10
C LEU A 1 -32.92 -3.41 15.34
N GLY A 2 -32.04 -3.77 16.30
CA GLY A 2 -31.82 -5.18 16.68
C GLY A 2 -31.06 -6.02 15.64
N PHE A 3 -30.56 -5.41 14.57
CA PHE A 3 -29.86 -6.13 13.51
C PHE A 3 -28.46 -6.58 13.96
N PRO A 4 -28.06 -7.83 13.63
CA PRO A 4 -26.70 -8.28 13.84
C PRO A 4 -25.70 -7.37 13.14
N THR A 5 -24.83 -6.74 13.93
CA THR A 5 -23.82 -5.80 13.42
C THR A 5 -22.43 -6.29 13.77
N PHE A 6 -21.50 -6.07 12.84
CA PHE A 6 -20.10 -6.46 12.95
C PHE A 6 -19.20 -5.30 12.53
N VAL A 7 -17.99 -5.26 13.08
CA VAL A 7 -16.93 -4.31 12.69
C VAL A 7 -15.70 -5.10 12.26
N HIS A 8 -14.95 -4.58 11.30
CA HIS A 8 -13.63 -5.08 10.92
C HIS A 8 -12.60 -3.97 11.14
N GLU A 9 -11.57 -4.26 11.93
CA GLU A 9 -10.47 -3.35 12.20
C GLU A 9 -9.24 -3.75 11.37
N GLN A 10 -8.75 -2.80 10.59
CA GLN A 10 -7.64 -2.98 9.65
C GLN A 10 -6.29 -2.56 10.26
N ASN A 11 -6.31 -1.74 11.30
CA ASN A 11 -5.11 -1.17 11.90
C ASN A 11 -4.69 -1.92 13.16
N VAL A 12 -3.39 -1.82 13.50
CA VAL A 12 -2.88 -2.31 14.78
C VAL A 12 -3.51 -1.51 15.93
N ILE A 13 -3.48 -0.19 15.85
CA ILE A 13 -4.17 0.71 16.80
C ILE A 13 -5.54 1.04 16.20
N PRO A 14 -6.64 0.62 16.84
CA PRO A 14 -7.97 0.83 16.30
C PRO A 14 -8.36 2.30 16.29
N GLY A 15 -9.11 2.69 15.26
CA GLY A 15 -9.71 4.02 15.20
C GLY A 15 -10.74 4.22 16.31
N ILE A 16 -10.94 5.47 16.75
CA ILE A 16 -11.89 5.81 17.83
C ILE A 16 -13.30 5.29 17.50
N THR A 17 -13.74 5.44 16.26
CA THR A 17 -15.04 4.93 15.77
C THR A 17 -15.17 3.42 15.95
N ASN A 18 -14.18 2.64 15.51
CA ASN A 18 -14.21 1.18 15.62
C ASN A 18 -14.14 0.73 17.09
N LYS A 19 -13.36 1.43 17.92
CA LYS A 19 -13.30 1.19 19.37
C LYS A 19 -14.63 1.44 20.07
N PHE A 20 -15.38 2.45 19.63
CA PHE A 20 -16.72 2.74 20.15
C PHE A 20 -17.76 1.74 19.63
N LEU A 21 -17.85 1.54 18.30
CA LEU A 21 -18.82 0.66 17.68
C LEU A 21 -18.70 -0.79 18.14
N SER A 22 -17.48 -1.25 18.45
CA SER A 22 -17.26 -2.60 18.97
C SER A 22 -17.84 -2.86 20.37
N ARG A 23 -18.39 -1.85 21.05
CA ARG A 23 -19.18 -2.03 22.28
C ARG A 23 -20.62 -2.46 21.99
N ILE A 24 -21.13 -2.18 20.80
CA ILE A 24 -22.51 -2.43 20.37
C ILE A 24 -22.61 -3.47 19.24
N THR A 25 -21.48 -4.00 18.77
CA THR A 25 -21.44 -5.07 17.76
C THR A 25 -21.43 -6.46 18.41
N ARG A 26 -21.86 -7.48 17.65
CA ARG A 26 -21.83 -8.87 18.10
C ARG A 26 -20.42 -9.44 18.09
N LYS A 27 -19.63 -9.08 17.07
CA LYS A 27 -18.23 -9.49 16.90
C LYS A 27 -17.43 -8.36 16.26
N THR A 28 -16.14 -8.37 16.56
CA THR A 28 -15.16 -7.50 15.93
C THR A 28 -14.08 -8.37 15.29
N PHE A 29 -13.91 -8.24 13.99
CA PHE A 29 -12.89 -8.94 13.22
C PHE A 29 -11.61 -8.10 13.19
N LEU A 30 -10.47 -8.75 13.41
CA LEU A 30 -9.18 -8.10 13.55
C LEU A 30 -8.23 -8.53 12.44
N SER A 31 -7.56 -7.54 11.85
CA SER A 31 -6.48 -7.76 10.88
C SER A 31 -5.15 -8.10 11.53
N PHE A 32 -4.95 -7.65 12.77
CA PHE A 32 -3.75 -7.91 13.57
C PHE A 32 -4.13 -8.49 14.92
N ASN A 33 -3.38 -9.49 15.39
CA ASN A 33 -3.63 -10.08 16.71
C ASN A 33 -3.35 -9.09 17.85
N GLN A 34 -2.37 -8.21 17.65
CA GLN A 34 -1.97 -7.15 18.58
C GLN A 34 -3.12 -6.18 18.86
N SER A 35 -4.01 -5.93 17.89
CA SER A 35 -5.12 -4.99 18.06
C SER A 35 -6.04 -5.32 19.25
N LYS A 36 -6.04 -6.57 19.73
CA LYS A 36 -6.87 -7.04 20.86
C LYS A 36 -6.69 -6.18 22.11
N GLU A 37 -5.47 -5.74 22.42
CA GLU A 37 -5.15 -5.00 23.65
C GLU A 37 -5.88 -3.64 23.74
N TYR A 38 -6.23 -3.05 22.60
CA TYR A 38 -6.85 -1.73 22.54
C TYR A 38 -8.37 -1.76 22.69
N PHE A 39 -8.99 -2.94 22.65
CA PHE A 39 -10.44 -3.11 22.79
C PHE A 39 -10.79 -3.47 24.23
N SER A 40 -11.48 -2.56 24.90
CA SER A 40 -12.00 -2.72 26.26
C SER A 40 -13.31 -3.54 26.32
N ASN A 41 -13.65 -4.31 25.29
CA ASN A 41 -15.05 -4.51 24.89
C ASN A 41 -15.60 -5.94 25.09
N LYS A 42 -16.93 -6.02 25.31
CA LYS A 42 -17.75 -7.24 25.46
C LYS A 42 -17.90 -8.08 24.18
N ALA A 43 -17.69 -7.47 23.00
CA ALA A 43 -17.85 -8.17 21.73
C ALA A 43 -16.77 -9.23 21.53
N LYS A 44 -17.14 -10.38 20.94
CA LYS A 44 -16.17 -11.43 20.63
C LYS A 44 -15.18 -10.94 19.58
N LEU A 45 -13.90 -10.88 19.95
CA LEU A 45 -12.81 -10.53 19.05
C LEU A 45 -12.38 -11.77 18.25
N ILE A 46 -12.31 -11.65 16.92
CA ILE A 46 -11.92 -12.75 16.03
C ILE A 46 -10.81 -12.27 15.12
N PHE A 47 -9.67 -12.95 15.14
CA PHE A 47 -8.59 -12.68 14.19
C PHE A 47 -8.91 -13.33 12.84
N THR A 48 -8.94 -12.53 11.78
CA THR A 48 -9.21 -12.99 10.40
C THR A 48 -8.13 -12.58 9.42
N GLY A 49 -7.23 -11.68 9.82
CA GLY A 49 -6.39 -10.96 8.87
C GLY A 49 -7.16 -9.89 8.10
N ASN A 50 -6.44 -9.19 7.22
CA ASN A 50 -7.01 -8.17 6.36
C ASN A 50 -7.47 -8.80 5.04
N PRO A 51 -8.74 -8.62 4.63
CA PRO A 51 -9.21 -9.08 3.34
C PRO A 51 -8.38 -8.44 2.22
N ILE A 52 -7.70 -9.27 1.44
CA ILE A 52 -6.93 -8.82 0.28
C ILE A 52 -7.65 -9.20 -1.01
N ARG A 53 -7.45 -8.39 -2.05
CA ARG A 53 -7.99 -8.66 -3.38
C ARG A 53 -7.18 -9.76 -4.05
N PHE A 54 -7.73 -10.97 -4.12
CA PHE A 54 -7.14 -12.07 -4.89
C PHE A 54 -7.43 -11.91 -6.39
N LYS A 55 -6.81 -10.93 -7.06
CA LYS A 55 -6.77 -10.91 -8.53
C LYS A 55 -5.36 -11.24 -9.00
N ASN A 56 -5.27 -12.21 -9.90
CA ASN A 56 -4.11 -12.43 -10.78
C ASN A 56 -2.76 -12.77 -10.13
N ILE A 57 -2.71 -13.33 -8.91
CA ILE A 57 -1.45 -13.87 -8.35
C ILE A 57 -0.83 -14.95 -9.25
N LYS A 58 -1.62 -15.57 -10.15
CA LYS A 58 -1.18 -16.57 -11.14
C LYS A 58 -0.64 -15.99 -12.46
N GLN A 59 -0.71 -14.69 -12.71
CA GLN A 59 -0.11 -14.14 -13.92
C GLN A 59 1.41 -14.07 -13.70
N GLY A 60 2.18 -14.73 -14.58
CA GLY A 60 3.62 -14.86 -14.44
C GLY A 60 4.32 -13.50 -14.32
N ILE A 61 5.37 -13.46 -13.50
CA ILE A 61 6.15 -12.28 -13.16
C ILE A 61 6.58 -11.46 -14.40
N ASP A 62 6.97 -12.13 -15.48
CA ASP A 62 7.44 -11.49 -16.71
C ASP A 62 6.38 -10.63 -17.41
N ARG A 63 5.09 -10.98 -17.27
CA ARG A 63 3.99 -10.20 -17.85
C ARG A 63 3.89 -8.82 -17.18
N GLU A 64 4.10 -8.76 -15.86
CA GLU A 64 4.03 -7.51 -15.12
C GLU A 64 5.27 -6.64 -15.35
N TYR A 65 6.45 -7.24 -15.53
CA TYR A 65 7.65 -6.51 -15.96
C TYR A 65 7.43 -5.81 -17.32
N ASN A 66 6.93 -6.54 -18.32
CA ASN A 66 6.64 -5.99 -19.64
C ASN A 66 5.59 -4.87 -19.60
N LYS A 67 4.54 -5.02 -18.77
CA LYS A 67 3.49 -4.00 -18.60
C LYS A 67 4.04 -2.65 -18.16
N PHE A 68 5.11 -2.64 -17.37
CA PHE A 68 5.74 -1.42 -16.87
C PHE A 68 7.05 -1.07 -17.58
N ASN A 69 7.35 -1.76 -18.69
CA ASN A 69 8.59 -1.62 -19.45
C ASN A 69 9.84 -1.76 -18.56
N LEU A 70 9.78 -2.73 -17.64
CA LEU A 70 10.85 -3.06 -16.72
C LEU A 70 11.60 -4.31 -17.21
N ASP A 71 12.89 -4.38 -16.91
CA ASP A 71 13.76 -5.50 -17.25
C ASP A 71 13.72 -6.55 -16.13
N SER A 72 13.26 -7.77 -16.44
CA SER A 72 13.13 -8.84 -15.44
C SER A 72 14.48 -9.37 -14.92
N SER A 73 15.59 -9.05 -15.60
CA SER A 73 16.95 -9.36 -15.11
C SER A 73 17.48 -8.39 -14.05
N LYS A 74 16.78 -7.27 -13.83
CA LYS A 74 17.17 -6.21 -12.87
C LYS A 74 16.34 -6.25 -11.60
N LYS A 75 16.96 -5.89 -10.48
CA LYS A 75 16.23 -5.67 -9.23
C LYS A 75 15.44 -4.37 -9.30
N THR A 76 14.19 -4.40 -8.83
CA THR A 76 13.28 -3.24 -8.91
C THR A 76 13.02 -2.63 -7.54
N ILE A 77 13.26 -1.34 -7.40
CA ILE A 77 12.77 -0.53 -6.28
C ILE A 77 11.39 0.00 -6.64
N LEU A 78 10.36 -0.43 -5.93
CA LEU A 78 9.02 0.13 -6.06
C LEU A 78 8.83 1.25 -5.03
N VAL A 79 8.48 2.44 -5.51
CA VAL A 79 8.11 3.58 -4.67
C VAL A 79 6.62 3.85 -4.85
N LEU A 80 5.87 3.89 -3.75
CA LEU A 80 4.43 4.12 -3.73
C LEU A 80 4.03 5.09 -2.62
N GLY A 81 3.16 6.04 -2.95
CA GLY A 81 2.63 7.05 -2.02
C GLY A 81 1.15 6.89 -1.66
N GLY A 82 0.49 5.82 -2.12
CA GLY A 82 -0.97 5.67 -2.07
C GLY A 82 -1.65 6.24 -3.32
N SER A 83 -2.97 6.06 -3.43
CA SER A 83 -3.72 6.35 -4.68
C SER A 83 -3.71 7.83 -5.08
N LYS A 84 -3.85 8.73 -4.10
CA LYS A 84 -3.74 10.18 -4.32
C LYS A 84 -2.30 10.64 -4.56
N GLY A 85 -1.33 9.81 -4.17
CA GLY A 85 0.09 10.16 -4.16
C GLY A 85 0.56 10.70 -2.82
N ALA A 86 1.88 10.79 -2.69
CA ALA A 86 2.54 11.37 -1.52
C ALA A 86 3.62 12.35 -1.96
N ALA A 87 3.27 13.64 -2.01
CA ALA A 87 4.16 14.70 -2.49
C ALA A 87 5.49 14.79 -1.73
N SER A 88 5.53 14.42 -0.45
CA SER A 88 6.79 14.33 0.31
C SER A 88 7.71 13.22 -0.22
N ILE A 89 7.16 12.03 -0.48
CA ILE A 89 7.91 10.89 -1.04
C ILE A 89 8.36 11.21 -2.46
N ASN A 90 7.46 11.70 -3.31
CA ASN A 90 7.77 12.06 -4.69
C ASN A 90 8.92 13.08 -4.76
N ARG A 91 8.87 14.14 -3.93
CA ARG A 91 9.96 15.13 -3.86
C ARG A 91 11.27 14.54 -3.34
N ALA A 92 11.22 13.64 -2.35
CA ALA A 92 12.43 12.99 -1.84
C ALA A 92 13.12 12.13 -2.91
N VAL A 93 12.34 11.37 -3.70
CA VAL A 93 12.86 10.59 -4.84
C VAL A 93 13.48 11.50 -5.89
N LEU A 94 12.78 12.57 -6.28
CA LEU A 94 13.29 13.50 -7.28
C LEU A 94 14.52 14.29 -6.80
N GLY A 95 14.58 14.63 -5.52
CA GLY A 95 15.74 15.28 -4.92
C GLY A 95 16.96 14.37 -4.82
N GLY A 96 16.76 13.05 -4.72
CA GLY A 96 17.82 12.04 -4.66
C GLY A 96 18.27 11.50 -6.02
N ILE A 97 18.10 12.26 -7.11
CA ILE A 97 18.22 11.72 -8.47
C ILE A 97 19.60 11.13 -8.79
N ASP A 98 20.66 11.70 -8.22
CA ASP A 98 22.03 11.21 -8.48
C ASP A 98 22.28 9.86 -7.81
N LEU A 99 21.76 9.65 -6.59
CA LEU A 99 21.75 8.34 -5.95
C LEU A 99 20.98 7.31 -6.80
N ILE A 100 19.86 7.72 -7.39
CA ILE A 100 19.08 6.83 -8.25
C ILE A 100 19.87 6.46 -9.51
N LYS A 101 20.60 7.39 -10.12
CA LYS A 101 21.49 7.08 -11.25
C LYS A 101 22.57 6.07 -10.87
N GLU A 102 23.15 6.19 -9.68
CA GLU A 102 24.13 5.20 -9.18
C GLU A 102 23.50 3.82 -8.98
N VAL A 103 22.31 3.76 -8.41
CA VAL A 103 21.54 2.51 -8.25
C VAL A 103 21.29 1.86 -9.62
N ILE A 104 20.91 2.65 -10.63
CA ILE A 104 20.68 2.16 -11.99
C ILE A 104 21.97 1.62 -12.63
N LYS A 105 23.10 2.28 -12.44
CA LYS A 105 24.42 1.78 -12.88
C LYS A 105 24.76 0.43 -12.25
N ASN A 106 24.28 0.15 -11.04
CA ASN A 106 24.51 -1.09 -10.31
C ASN A 106 23.51 -2.21 -10.63
N ASN A 107 22.87 -2.18 -11.81
CA ASN A 107 21.92 -3.18 -12.28
C ASN A 107 20.58 -3.23 -11.50
N TRP A 108 20.13 -2.09 -11.03
CA TRP A 108 18.78 -1.91 -10.49
C TRP A 108 17.93 -1.02 -11.41
N GLN A 109 16.64 -0.99 -11.15
CA GLN A 109 15.68 -0.08 -11.77
C GLN A 109 14.70 0.45 -10.72
N VAL A 110 14.09 1.60 -10.97
CA VAL A 110 13.13 2.21 -10.04
C VAL A 110 11.79 2.34 -10.75
N LEU A 111 10.70 2.04 -10.04
CA LEU A 111 9.33 2.25 -10.47
C LEU A 111 8.65 3.19 -9.49
N LEU A 112 8.29 4.40 -9.92
CA LEU A 112 7.63 5.40 -9.09
C LEU A 112 6.14 5.48 -9.42
N ILE A 113 5.30 5.07 -8.47
CA ILE A 113 3.85 5.30 -8.52
C ILE A 113 3.58 6.63 -7.80
N SER A 114 3.55 7.71 -8.59
CA SER A 114 3.41 9.07 -8.05
C SER A 114 2.05 9.37 -7.45
N GLY A 115 1.01 8.65 -7.88
CA GLY A 115 -0.39 8.95 -7.57
C GLY A 115 -1.00 10.01 -8.48
N GLN A 116 -2.34 10.13 -8.42
CA GLN A 116 -3.12 10.91 -9.38
C GLN A 116 -2.82 12.41 -9.36
N ASP A 117 -2.55 12.98 -8.18
CA ASP A 117 -2.43 14.43 -8.00
C ASP A 117 -1.05 14.97 -8.43
N ASP A 118 -0.02 14.12 -8.37
CA ASP A 118 1.37 14.51 -8.67
C ASP A 118 1.84 14.04 -10.06
N TYR A 119 1.06 13.19 -10.75
CA TYR A 119 1.46 12.55 -12.00
C TYR A 119 1.88 13.57 -13.08
N ASP A 120 1.06 14.59 -13.31
CA ASP A 120 1.28 15.58 -14.36
C ASP A 120 2.45 16.53 -14.03
N ASN A 121 2.80 16.65 -12.75
CA ASN A 121 3.82 17.57 -12.26
C ASN A 121 5.21 16.94 -12.14
N ILE A 122 5.32 15.61 -12.28
CA ILE A 122 6.57 14.88 -12.13
C ILE A 122 7.21 14.64 -13.50
N LYS A 123 8.32 15.35 -13.75
CA LYS A 123 9.21 15.05 -14.88
C LYS A 123 10.31 14.11 -14.41
N ILE A 124 10.15 12.82 -14.69
CA ILE A 124 11.18 11.82 -14.40
C ILE A 124 12.25 11.87 -15.50
N PRO A 125 13.54 11.89 -15.16
CA PRO A 125 14.60 11.75 -16.16
C PRO A 125 14.49 10.41 -16.91
N LYS A 126 14.80 10.44 -18.21
CA LYS A 126 14.78 9.24 -19.06
C LYS A 126 15.61 8.12 -18.42
N GLY A 127 15.02 6.92 -18.32
CA GLY A 127 15.68 5.71 -17.80
C GLY A 127 15.56 5.49 -16.29
N ILE A 128 14.88 6.39 -15.56
CA ILE A 128 14.85 6.34 -14.09
C ILE A 128 13.54 5.77 -13.51
N ALA A 129 12.39 6.00 -14.13
CA ALA A 129 11.15 5.39 -13.66
C ALA A 129 10.05 5.48 -14.72
N ALA A 130 9.27 4.40 -14.83
CA ALA A 130 7.92 4.52 -15.37
C ALA A 130 7.06 5.18 -14.29
N THR A 131 6.43 6.30 -14.61
CA THR A 131 5.36 6.86 -13.78
C THR A 131 4.07 6.18 -14.16
N ILE A 132 3.41 5.59 -13.18
CA ILE A 132 2.07 5.02 -13.35
C ILE A 132 1.08 5.94 -12.65
N ARG A 133 0.04 6.35 -13.38
CA ARG A 133 -1.15 6.93 -12.78
C ARG A 133 -1.92 5.78 -12.13
N ALA A 134 -2.02 5.80 -10.81
CA ALA A 134 -2.72 4.78 -10.03
C ALA A 134 -4.22 4.74 -10.36
#